data_AF-A0A538RZW0-F1
#
_entry.id   AF-A0A538RZW0-F1
#
_cell.length_a   1.000
_cell.length_b   1.000
_cell.length_c   1.000
_cell.angle_alpha   90.00
_cell.angle_beta   90.00
_cell.angle_gamma   90.00
#
_symmetry.space_group_name_H-M   'P 1'
#
loop_
_entity.id
_entity.type
_entity.pdbx_description
1 polymer ?
#
loop_
_entity_poly.entity_id
_entity_poly.type
_entity_poly.pdbx_seq_one_letter_code
_entity_poly.pdbx_strand_id
1 'polypeptide(L)'
;MPAQRFRRITMNENKAACACGTVAELASDRNCPIAYDHSLNEYNLVSEDGKVRYRLYFCFFCGGKLPESKRASLFTEPSDKEMREVALLMAKVRSMQQAIEVLGKPDQTIKAPRTAQENGKSAYKSHHRYSSRWKTLDLTVRERADGSIDSAFTGKYKGEPSQSAKKAKRLS
;
A
#
# COMPACT_ATOMS: atom_id res chain seq x y z
N MET A 1 9.83 -15.74 -12.81
CA MET A 1 8.67 -14.90 -12.44
C MET A 1 9.23 -13.54 -12.06
N PRO A 2 8.99 -12.46 -12.83
CA PRO A 2 9.45 -11.15 -12.41
C PRO A 2 8.70 -10.83 -11.12
N ALA A 3 9.44 -10.51 -10.05
CA ALA A 3 8.86 -9.84 -8.89
C ALA A 3 7.98 -8.72 -9.45
N GLN A 4 6.73 -8.65 -9.00
CA GLN A 4 5.89 -7.50 -9.29
C GLN A 4 6.62 -6.30 -8.69
N ARG A 5 7.53 -5.70 -9.47
CA ARG A 5 7.84 -4.28 -9.40
C ARG A 5 6.49 -3.68 -9.20
N PHE A 6 6.30 -2.94 -8.11
CA PHE A 6 5.26 -1.93 -8.08
C PHE A 6 5.34 -1.32 -9.47
N ARG A 7 4.34 -1.59 -10.32
CA ARG A 7 4.09 -0.67 -11.40
C ARG A 7 3.76 0.57 -10.59
N ARG A 8 4.80 1.39 -10.33
CA ARG A 8 4.67 2.82 -10.44
C ARG A 8 3.73 2.90 -11.61
N ILE A 9 2.47 3.27 -11.36
CA ILE A 9 1.73 3.93 -12.41
C ILE A 9 2.76 4.96 -12.81
N THR A 10 3.42 4.74 -13.94
CA THR A 10 4.33 5.71 -14.52
C THR A 10 3.35 6.81 -14.87
N MET A 11 3.02 7.60 -13.84
CA MET A 11 2.32 8.87 -13.89
C MET A 11 3.06 9.52 -15.03
N ASN A 12 2.40 9.63 -16.18
CA ASN A 12 3.06 10.02 -17.40
C ASN A 12 3.85 11.29 -17.06
N GLU A 13 5.18 11.18 -16.92
CA GLU A 13 5.99 12.19 -16.20
C GLU A 13 5.92 13.53 -16.94
N ASN A 14 5.47 13.48 -18.19
CA ASN A 14 5.31 14.56 -19.14
C ASN A 14 3.93 15.25 -19.11
N LYS A 15 3.01 14.87 -18.20
CA LYS A 15 1.73 15.58 -18.04
C LYS A 15 1.97 16.92 -17.35
N ALA A 16 1.52 18.01 -17.98
CA ALA A 16 1.58 19.36 -17.41
C ALA A 16 0.87 19.43 -16.03
N ALA A 17 1.39 20.28 -15.15
CA ALA A 17 0.75 20.59 -13.88
C ALA A 17 -0.65 21.17 -14.09
N CYS A 18 -1.57 20.85 -13.20
CA CYS A 18 -2.89 21.48 -13.19
C CYS A 18 -2.76 22.98 -12.91
N ALA A 19 -3.31 23.80 -13.81
CA ALA A 19 -3.33 25.26 -13.69
C ALA A 19 -4.75 25.84 -13.57
N CYS A 20 -5.81 25.03 -13.69
CA CYS A 20 -7.19 25.53 -13.75
C CYS A 20 -7.78 25.90 -12.38
N GLY A 21 -7.13 25.53 -11.26
CA GLY A 21 -7.58 25.86 -9.90
C GLY A 21 -8.83 25.12 -9.40
N THR A 22 -9.66 24.54 -10.27
CA THR A 22 -10.98 23.99 -9.94
C THR A 22 -10.98 22.99 -8.78
N VAL A 23 -9.99 22.10 -8.70
CA VAL A 23 -9.92 21.11 -7.60
C VAL A 23 -9.63 21.78 -6.26
N ALA A 24 -8.84 22.85 -6.24
CA ALA A 24 -8.56 23.61 -5.02
C ALA A 24 -9.78 24.43 -4.58
N GLU A 25 -10.51 25.00 -5.53
CA GLU A 25 -11.78 25.70 -5.28
C GLU A 25 -12.80 24.74 -4.66
N LEU A 26 -13.02 23.58 -5.30
CA LEU A 26 -13.91 22.55 -4.76
C LEU A 26 -13.47 22.03 -3.39
N ALA A 27 -12.16 21.86 -3.17
CA ALA A 27 -11.64 21.46 -1.86
C ALA A 27 -11.86 22.51 -0.75
N SER A 28 -12.15 23.76 -1.11
CA SER A 28 -12.46 24.85 -0.17
C SER A 28 -13.94 24.92 0.19
N ASP A 29 -14.81 24.28 -0.61
CA ASP A 29 -16.24 24.18 -0.35
C ASP A 29 -16.53 23.00 0.61
N ARG A 30 -17.12 23.30 1.76
CA ARG A 30 -17.47 22.30 2.78
C ARG A 30 -18.55 21.32 2.35
N ASN A 31 -19.34 21.67 1.33
CA ASN A 31 -20.38 20.79 0.78
C ASN A 31 -19.84 19.89 -0.34
N CYS A 32 -18.60 20.10 -0.79
CA CYS A 32 -17.95 19.27 -1.77
C CYS A 32 -17.21 18.11 -1.09
N PRO A 33 -17.31 16.86 -1.60
CA PRO A 33 -16.60 15.72 -1.02
C PRO A 33 -15.08 15.70 -1.30
N ILE A 34 -14.51 16.80 -1.80
CA ILE A 34 -13.06 16.89 -2.03
C ILE A 34 -12.42 17.51 -0.80
N ALA A 35 -11.47 16.81 -0.20
CA ALA A 35 -10.68 17.30 0.92
C ALA A 35 -9.21 17.40 0.53
N TYR A 36 -8.56 18.47 0.98
CA TYR A 36 -7.12 18.62 0.86
C TYR A 36 -6.41 18.18 2.14
N ASP A 37 -5.49 17.22 2.01
CA ASP A 37 -4.62 16.77 3.11
C ASP A 37 -3.30 17.53 3.05
N HIS A 38 -3.16 18.54 3.91
CA HIS A 38 -1.96 19.36 4.00
C HIS A 38 -0.71 18.56 4.41
N SER A 39 -0.87 17.48 5.19
CA SER A 39 0.26 16.68 5.67
C SER A 39 0.86 15.85 4.55
N LEU A 40 0.02 15.33 3.67
CA LEU A 40 0.43 14.51 2.52
C LEU A 40 0.57 15.29 1.22
N ASN A 41 0.11 16.54 1.17
CA ASN A 41 0.04 17.35 -0.05
C ASN A 41 -0.83 16.67 -1.13
N GLU A 42 -2.00 16.17 -0.74
CA GLU A 42 -2.88 15.34 -1.58
C GLU A 42 -4.32 15.85 -1.57
N TYR A 43 -4.98 15.80 -2.73
CA TYR A 43 -6.43 15.92 -2.82
C TYR A 43 -7.08 14.54 -2.74
N ASN A 44 -8.15 14.41 -1.97
CA ASN A 44 -8.88 13.16 -1.79
C ASN A 44 -10.36 13.40 -2.01
N LEU A 45 -11.01 12.51 -2.77
CA LEU A 45 -12.45 12.35 -2.72
C LEU A 45 -12.80 11.53 -1.48
N VAL A 46 -13.67 12.06 -0.63
CA VAL A 46 -14.03 11.50 0.66
C VAL A 46 -15.50 11.08 0.65
N SER A 47 -15.80 9.90 1.20
CA SER A 47 -17.21 9.49 1.42
C SER A 47 -17.90 10.40 2.43
N GLU A 48 -19.23 10.44 2.40
CA GLU A 48 -20.04 11.23 3.33
C GLU A 48 -19.73 10.90 4.80
N ASP A 49 -19.46 9.63 5.11
CA ASP A 49 -19.09 9.17 6.45
C ASP A 49 -17.60 9.37 6.81
N GLY A 50 -16.81 9.93 5.89
CA GLY A 50 -15.38 10.20 6.07
C GLY A 50 -14.46 8.98 6.06
N LYS A 51 -15.00 7.75 5.96
CA LYS A 51 -14.24 6.50 6.14
C LYS A 51 -13.47 6.09 4.89
N VAL A 52 -13.98 6.42 3.70
CA VAL A 52 -13.37 6.07 2.42
C VAL A 52 -12.73 7.31 1.83
N ARG A 53 -11.49 7.18 1.38
CA ARG A 53 -10.74 8.26 0.73
C ARG A 53 -10.08 7.75 -0.54
N TYR A 54 -10.37 8.40 -1.66
CA TYR A 54 -9.73 8.14 -2.95
C TYR A 54 -8.83 9.30 -3.31
N ARG A 55 -7.52 9.07 -3.35
CA ARG A 55 -6.55 10.07 -3.77
C ARG A 55 -6.76 10.43 -5.24
N LEU A 56 -6.84 11.73 -5.51
CA LEU A 56 -6.84 12.29 -6.86
C LEU A 56 -5.39 12.53 -7.30
N TYR A 57 -5.02 12.00 -8.46
CA TYR A 57 -3.69 12.22 -9.07
C TYR A 57 -3.72 13.26 -10.19
N PHE A 58 -4.85 13.39 -10.85
CA PHE A 58 -5.09 14.33 -11.94
C PHE A 58 -6.38 15.10 -11.68
N CYS A 59 -6.43 16.33 -12.17
CA CYS A 59 -7.64 17.10 -12.22
C CYS A 59 -8.61 16.46 -13.21
N PHE A 60 -9.84 16.18 -12.77
CA PHE A 60 -10.87 15.59 -13.62
C PHE A 60 -11.55 16.61 -14.57
N PHE A 61 -11.23 17.91 -14.43
CA PHE A 61 -11.70 18.96 -15.36
C PHE A 61 -10.70 19.20 -16.49
N CYS A 62 -9.44 19.52 -16.18
CA CYS A 62 -8.43 19.87 -17.19
C CYS A 62 -7.46 18.74 -17.53
N GLY A 63 -7.50 17.62 -16.79
CA GLY A 63 -6.58 16.49 -16.98
C GLY A 63 -5.13 16.75 -16.55
N GLY A 64 -4.83 17.91 -15.97
CA GLY A 64 -3.50 18.28 -15.46
C GLY A 64 -3.14 17.54 -14.18
N LYS A 65 -1.83 17.35 -13.93
CA LYS A 65 -1.30 16.63 -12.76
C LYS A 65 -1.54 17.47 -11.49
N LEU A 66 -2.11 16.85 -10.46
CA LEU A 66 -2.25 17.47 -9.14
C LEU A 66 -0.90 17.47 -8.41
N PRO A 67 -0.73 18.26 -7.32
CA PRO A 67 0.53 18.34 -6.60
C PRO A 67 1.09 16.97 -6.20
N GLU A 68 2.42 16.86 -6.23
CA GLU A 68 3.10 15.62 -5.88
C GLU A 68 2.89 15.30 -4.39
N SER A 69 2.66 14.03 -4.10
CA SER A 69 2.38 13.59 -2.74
C SER A 69 3.66 13.44 -1.93
N LYS A 70 3.61 13.88 -0.67
CA LYS A 70 4.64 13.64 0.34
C LYS A 70 4.52 12.25 0.98
N ARG A 71 3.50 11.45 0.65
CA ARG A 71 3.29 10.12 1.25
C ARG A 71 4.51 9.21 1.13
N ALA A 72 5.24 9.27 0.00
CA ALA A 72 6.44 8.47 -0.19
C ALA A 72 7.55 8.80 0.82
N SER A 73 7.64 10.05 1.29
CA SER A 73 8.65 10.46 2.27
C SER A 73 8.43 9.85 3.65
N LEU A 74 7.22 9.37 3.94
CA LEU A 74 6.86 8.68 5.18
C LEU A 74 7.43 7.26 5.26
N PHE A 75 8.00 6.75 4.17
CA PHE A 75 8.58 5.42 4.13
C PHE A 75 10.10 5.50 3.94
N THR A 76 10.82 4.50 4.43
CA THR A 76 12.22 4.27 4.08
C THR A 76 12.31 3.84 2.63
N GLU A 77 13.43 4.15 2.00
CA GLU A 77 13.75 3.55 0.72
C GLU A 77 14.31 2.14 0.98
N PRO A 78 13.74 1.08 0.37
CA PRO A 78 14.30 -0.26 0.46
C PRO A 78 15.74 -0.29 -0.04
N SER A 79 16.66 -0.81 0.79
CA SER A 79 18.05 -1.01 0.43
C SER A 79 18.17 -2.02 -0.72
N ASP A 80 19.02 -1.73 -1.70
CA ASP A 80 19.36 -2.64 -2.80
C ASP A 80 19.81 -4.02 -2.30
N LYS A 81 20.55 -4.06 -1.19
CA LYS A 81 21.00 -5.32 -0.59
C LYS A 81 19.82 -6.16 -0.10
N GLU A 82 18.88 -5.54 0.62
CA GLU A 82 17.69 -6.22 1.13
C GLU A 82 16.76 -6.63 -0.01
N MET A 83 16.57 -5.78 -1.02
CA MET A 83 15.78 -6.11 -2.20
C MET A 83 16.35 -7.32 -2.96
N ARG A 84 17.68 -7.38 -3.14
CA ARG A 84 18.34 -8.54 -3.76
C ARG A 84 18.17 -9.80 -2.92
N GLU A 85 18.32 -9.72 -1.61
CA GLU A 85 18.10 -10.86 -0.72
C GLU A 85 16.66 -11.38 -0.82
N VAL A 86 15.66 -10.50 -0.75
CA VAL A 86 14.24 -10.86 -0.93
C VAL A 86 14.03 -11.56 -2.28
N ALA A 87 14.59 -11.01 -3.36
CA ALA A 87 14.47 -11.63 -4.68
C ALA A 87 15.07 -13.05 -4.73
N LEU A 88 16.25 -13.25 -4.13
CA LEU A 88 16.90 -14.56 -4.05
C LEU A 88 16.12 -15.58 -3.22
N LEU A 89 15.59 -15.16 -2.07
CA LEU A 89 14.77 -16.02 -1.21
C LEU A 89 13.47 -16.40 -1.92
N MET A 90 12.75 -15.43 -2.47
CA MET A 90 11.47 -15.64 -3.13
C MET A 90 11.57 -16.42 -4.45
N ALA A 91 12.73 -16.43 -5.11
CA ALA A 91 12.95 -17.23 -6.32
C ALA A 91 12.70 -18.73 -6.13
N LYS A 92 12.87 -19.23 -4.90
CA LYS A 92 12.73 -20.65 -4.53
C LYS A 92 11.35 -21.02 -3.99
N VAL A 93 10.52 -20.04 -3.67
CA VAL A 93 9.27 -20.25 -2.95
C VAL A 93 8.09 -20.35 -3.93
N ARG A 94 7.26 -21.38 -3.78
CA ARG A 94 6.05 -21.61 -4.59
C ARG A 94 4.78 -21.77 -3.77
N SER A 95 4.90 -21.99 -2.47
CA SER A 95 3.79 -22.14 -1.54
C SER A 95 4.07 -21.40 -0.24
N MET A 96 3.02 -21.18 0.57
CA MET A 96 3.18 -20.52 1.86
C MET A 96 4.00 -21.35 2.85
N GLN A 97 3.91 -22.68 2.78
CA GLN A 97 4.72 -23.57 3.62
C GLN A 97 6.22 -23.38 3.34
N GLN A 98 6.62 -23.36 2.06
CA GLN A 98 7.99 -23.06 1.66
C GLN A 98 8.41 -21.64 2.08
N ALA A 99 7.49 -20.68 2.05
CA ALA A 99 7.77 -19.32 2.48
C ALA A 99 8.12 -19.29 3.98
N ILE A 100 7.39 -20.05 4.80
CA ILE A 100 7.67 -20.16 6.24
C ILE A 100 9.02 -20.86 6.49
N GLU A 101 9.33 -21.91 5.73
CA GLU A 101 10.62 -22.62 5.85
C GLU A 101 11.81 -21.75 5.47
N VAL A 102 11.69 -20.94 4.41
CA VAL A 102 12.77 -20.09 3.88
C VAL A 102 12.89 -18.77 4.64
N LEU A 103 11.76 -18.12 4.94
CA LEU A 103 11.73 -16.78 5.54
C LEU A 103 11.64 -16.82 7.06
N GLY A 104 11.18 -17.92 7.64
CA GLY A 104 10.83 -18.06 9.04
C GLY A 104 9.35 -17.78 9.33
N LYS A 105 9.00 -17.68 10.61
CA LYS A 105 7.66 -17.31 11.06
C LYS A 105 7.36 -15.84 10.72
N PRO A 106 6.20 -15.51 10.13
CA PRO A 106 5.82 -14.11 9.89
C PRO A 106 5.50 -13.38 11.19
N ASP A 107 5.74 -12.07 11.23
CA ASP A 107 5.40 -11.23 12.39
C ASP A 107 3.89 -11.04 12.53
N GLN A 108 3.18 -10.97 11.41
CA GLN A 108 1.73 -10.80 11.37
C GLN A 108 1.13 -11.69 10.28
N THR A 109 -0.03 -12.27 10.59
CA THR A 109 -0.84 -13.02 9.63
C THR A 109 -2.26 -12.49 9.68
N ILE A 110 -2.77 -12.00 8.55
CA ILE A 110 -4.14 -11.53 8.40
C ILE A 110 -4.85 -12.53 7.50
N LYS A 111 -5.89 -13.19 8.00
CA LYS A 111 -6.74 -14.07 7.19
C LYS A 111 -7.79 -13.22 6.47
N ALA A 112 -8.10 -13.57 5.23
CA ALA A 112 -9.20 -12.89 4.53
C ALA A 112 -10.51 -13.10 5.30
N PRO A 113 -11.35 -12.06 5.47
CA PRO A 113 -12.64 -12.21 6.11
C PRO A 113 -13.51 -13.14 5.26
N ARG A 114 -14.28 -14.02 5.91
CA ARG A 114 -15.19 -14.98 5.23
C ARG A 114 -16.16 -14.31 4.26
N THR A 115 -16.52 -13.05 4.52
CA THR A 115 -17.46 -12.26 3.73
C THR A 115 -16.88 -11.62 2.46
N ALA A 116 -15.55 -11.61 2.29
CA ALA A 116 -14.90 -11.11 1.06
C ALA A 116 -14.95 -12.12 -0.11
N GLN A 117 -16.01 -12.92 -0.15
CA GLN A 117 -16.33 -13.86 -1.22
C GLN A 117 -17.24 -13.17 -2.22
N GLU A 118 -16.69 -12.32 -3.10
CA GLU A 118 -17.39 -12.04 -4.35
C GLU A 118 -17.50 -13.36 -5.15
N ASN A 119 -18.72 -13.75 -5.51
CA ASN A 119 -19.01 -15.02 -6.19
C ASN A 119 -18.52 -16.30 -5.47
N GLY A 120 -18.40 -16.28 -4.14
CA GLY A 120 -18.04 -17.47 -3.36
C GLY A 120 -16.53 -17.77 -3.28
N LYS A 121 -15.64 -16.93 -3.84
CA LYS A 121 -14.18 -17.15 -3.76
C LYS A 121 -13.45 -15.85 -3.46
N SER A 122 -12.92 -15.71 -2.24
CA SER A 122 -11.93 -14.67 -2.00
C SER A 122 -10.69 -14.97 -2.83
N ALA A 123 -10.13 -13.97 -3.51
CA ALA A 123 -8.90 -14.15 -4.28
C ALA A 123 -7.70 -14.56 -3.40
N TYR A 124 -7.77 -14.24 -2.10
CA TYR A 124 -6.70 -14.50 -1.13
C TYR A 124 -7.21 -15.25 0.09
N LYS A 125 -6.40 -16.18 0.59
CA LYS A 125 -6.63 -16.93 1.82
C LYS A 125 -6.04 -16.20 3.03
N SER A 126 -4.80 -15.72 2.89
CA SER A 126 -4.09 -15.02 3.96
C SER A 126 -2.98 -14.12 3.44
N HIS A 127 -2.66 -13.09 4.21
CA HIS A 127 -1.52 -12.21 4.02
C HIS A 127 -0.55 -12.39 5.20
N HIS A 128 0.72 -12.62 4.89
CA HIS A 128 1.79 -12.82 5.87
C HIS A 128 2.81 -11.70 5.74
N ARG A 129 3.04 -10.97 6.83
CA ARG A 129 3.96 -9.82 6.85
C ARG A 129 5.24 -10.17 7.61
N TYR A 130 6.36 -9.83 6.99
CA TYR A 130 7.72 -9.98 7.49
C TYR A 130 8.36 -8.60 7.55
N SER A 131 8.29 -8.02 8.73
CA SER A 131 8.77 -6.69 9.10
C SER A 131 10.01 -6.71 9.99
N SER A 132 10.26 -7.76 10.77
CA SER A 132 11.38 -7.79 11.71
C SER A 132 12.73 -8.11 11.05
N ARG A 133 12.72 -8.91 9.98
CA ARG A 133 13.94 -9.43 9.33
C ARG A 133 14.80 -8.37 8.65
N TRP A 134 14.18 -7.38 8.01
CA TRP A 134 14.87 -6.33 7.25
C TRP A 134 14.78 -4.99 7.97
N LYS A 135 15.75 -4.11 7.76
CA LYS A 135 15.80 -2.78 8.37
C LYS A 135 15.00 -1.75 7.58
N THR A 136 14.99 -1.84 6.25
CA THR A 136 14.45 -0.78 5.39
C THR A 136 13.23 -1.17 4.57
N LEU A 137 12.81 -2.44 4.62
CA LEU A 137 11.60 -2.90 3.95
C LEU A 137 10.73 -3.80 4.83
N ASP A 138 9.45 -3.86 4.48
CA ASP A 138 8.49 -4.86 4.91
C ASP A 138 8.13 -5.73 3.72
N LEU A 139 8.27 -7.05 3.86
CA LEU A 139 7.83 -8.02 2.86
C LEU A 139 6.43 -8.51 3.22
N THR A 140 5.54 -8.56 2.23
CA THR A 140 4.24 -9.22 2.32
C THR A 140 4.19 -10.37 1.34
N VAL A 141 3.84 -11.56 1.84
CA VAL A 141 3.55 -12.74 1.04
C VAL A 141 2.05 -13.03 1.15
N ARG A 142 1.36 -13.16 0.02
CA ARG A 142 -0.07 -13.41 -0.05
C ARG A 142 -0.30 -14.82 -0.57
N GLU A 143 -1.05 -15.62 0.18
CA GLU A 143 -1.53 -16.93 -0.25
C GLU A 143 -2.89 -16.77 -0.93
N ARG A 144 -3.03 -17.29 -2.14
CA ARG A 144 -4.28 -17.32 -2.89
C ARG A 144 -5.12 -18.53 -2.49
N ALA A 145 -6.39 -18.52 -2.88
CA ALA A 145 -7.30 -19.62 -2.58
C ALA A 145 -6.87 -20.97 -3.20
N ASP A 146 -6.13 -20.94 -4.32
CA ASP A 146 -5.57 -22.12 -4.99
C ASP A 146 -4.23 -22.60 -4.38
N GLY A 147 -3.76 -21.96 -3.31
CA GLY A 147 -2.47 -22.26 -2.66
C GLY A 147 -1.25 -21.66 -3.35
N SER A 148 -1.40 -21.02 -4.50
CA SER A 148 -0.33 -20.22 -5.11
C SER A 148 -0.04 -18.98 -4.26
N ILE A 149 1.17 -18.43 -4.40
CA ILE A 149 1.56 -17.22 -3.68
C ILE A 149 2.02 -16.12 -4.62
N ASP A 150 1.87 -14.89 -4.15
CA ASP A 150 2.61 -13.74 -4.68
C ASP A 150 3.23 -12.94 -3.54
N SER A 151 4.17 -12.06 -3.88
CA SER A 151 4.87 -11.24 -2.89
C SER A 151 5.07 -9.82 -3.39
N ALA A 152 5.10 -8.90 -2.43
CA ALA A 152 5.41 -7.49 -2.64
C ALA A 152 6.16 -6.97 -1.42
N PHE A 153 7.02 -5.97 -1.60
CA PHE A 153 7.70 -5.31 -0.49
C PHE A 153 7.55 -3.80 -0.57
N THR A 154 7.46 -3.14 0.58
CA THR A 154 7.41 -1.68 0.67
C THR A 154 8.51 -1.20 1.61
N GLY A 155 8.86 0.08 1.50
CA GLY A 155 9.62 0.74 2.56
C GLY A 155 8.92 0.61 3.92
N LYS A 156 9.70 0.61 5.00
CA LYS A 156 9.15 0.72 6.35
C LYS A 156 8.64 2.11 6.62
N TYR A 157 7.53 2.21 7.35
CA TYR A 157 7.01 3.49 7.81
C TYR A 157 7.98 4.13 8.83
N LYS A 158 8.35 5.39 8.61
CA LYS A 158 9.26 6.18 9.46
C LYS A 158 8.54 6.85 10.64
N GLY A 159 7.23 7.01 10.57
CA GLY A 159 6.46 7.67 11.62
C GLY A 159 6.22 6.77 12.83
N GLU A 160 5.68 7.36 13.91
CA GLU A 160 5.31 6.59 15.10
C GLU A 160 4.32 5.47 14.77
N PRO A 161 4.41 4.29 15.43
CA PRO A 161 3.42 3.25 15.30
C PRO A 161 2.03 3.83 15.60
N SER A 162 1.12 3.73 14.61
CA SER A 162 -0.27 4.19 14.77
C SER A 162 -0.88 3.63 16.07
N GLN A 163 -1.75 4.39 16.73
CA GLN A 163 -2.39 3.99 18.00
C GLN A 163 -3.10 2.63 17.91
N SER A 164 -3.50 2.20 16.71
CA SER A 164 -4.04 0.86 16.43
C SER A 164 -3.07 -0.28 16.78
N ALA A 165 -1.76 -0.08 16.63
CA ALA A 165 -0.73 -1.05 17.04
C ALA A 165 -0.52 -1.07 18.56
N LYS A 166 -0.74 0.06 19.26
CA LYS A 166 -0.66 0.15 20.73
C LYS A 166 -1.82 -0.60 21.41
N LYS A 167 -3.00 -0.67 20.78
CA LYS A 167 -4.18 -1.37 21.32
C LYS A 167 -4.04 -2.90 21.28
N ALA A 168 -3.39 -3.44 20.25
CA ALA A 168 -3.15 -4.89 20.13
C ALA A 168 -2.18 -5.43 21.21
N LYS A 169 -1.27 -4.60 21.72
CA LYS A 169 -0.28 -4.98 22.74
C LYS A 169 -0.81 -4.93 24.18
N ARG A 170 -2.02 -4.41 24.40
CA ARG A 170 -2.69 -4.35 25.71
C ARG A 170 -3.72 -5.48 25.92
N LEU A 171 -3.93 -6.31 24.90
CA LEU A 171 -4.90 -7.42 24.89
C LEU A 171 -4.21 -8.80 24.79
N SER A 172 -2.90 -8.85 24.98
CA SER A 172 -2.06 -10.06 24.96
C SER A 172 -1.35 -10.23 26.29
#